data_AF-A0A949XQ65-F1
#
_entry.id   AF-A0A949XQ65-F1
#
_cell.length_a   1.000
_cell.length_b   1.000
_cell.length_c   1.000
_cell.angle_alpha   90.00
_cell.angle_beta   90.00
_cell.angle_gamma   90.00
#
_symmetry.space_group_name_H-M   'P 1'
#
loop_
_entity.id
_entity.type
_entity.pdbx_description
1 polymer ?
#
loop_
_entity_poly.entity_id
_entity_poly.type
_entity_poly.pdbx_seq_one_letter_code
_entity_poly.pdbx_strand_id
1 'polypeptide(L)'
;VKNFKTPTLVTHGELDFRVPIGQGQQLFTALQTNKVPSKMIQFPDEGHWILKPQNSKFWYETVLDWLNQYTKPVTDTAKSAGHN
;
A
#
# COMPACT_ATOMS: atom_id res chain seq x y z
N VAL A 1 17.12 -4.97 -6.87
CA VAL A 1 15.89 -4.19 -7.18
C VAL A 1 15.23 -4.49 -8.53
N LYS A 2 15.77 -5.34 -9.43
CA LYS A 2 15.24 -5.52 -10.81
C LYS A 2 13.99 -6.39 -10.96
N ASN A 3 13.55 -7.06 -9.89
CA ASN A 3 12.52 -8.11 -9.96
C ASN A 3 11.17 -7.68 -9.34
N PHE A 4 11.01 -6.40 -8.98
CA PHE A 4 9.73 -5.91 -8.47
C PHE A 4 8.68 -5.92 -9.58
N LYS A 5 7.51 -6.49 -9.28
CA LYS A 5 6.38 -6.63 -10.21
C LYS A 5 5.03 -6.41 -9.53
N THR A 6 4.94 -6.74 -8.25
CA THR A 6 3.70 -6.63 -7.47
C THR A 6 3.42 -5.18 -7.08
N PRO A 7 2.20 -4.67 -7.28
CA PRO A 7 1.77 -3.38 -6.75
C PRO A 7 2.07 -3.28 -5.24
N THR A 8 2.74 -2.20 -4.83
CA THR A 8 3.25 -2.06 -3.46
C THR A 8 2.82 -0.75 -2.82
N LEU A 9 2.18 -0.85 -1.64
CA LEU A 9 1.92 0.28 -0.74
C LEU A 9 3.05 0.36 0.30
N VAL A 10 3.74 1.48 0.37
CA VAL A 10 4.76 1.78 1.38
C VAL A 10 4.15 2.67 2.46
N THR A 11 4.33 2.34 3.74
CA THR A 11 3.86 3.15 4.86
C THR A 11 5.03 3.41 5.80
N HIS A 12 5.22 4.67 6.24
CA HIS A 12 6.37 5.02 7.08
C HIS A 12 6.04 6.20 8.01
N GLY A 13 6.46 6.12 9.28
CA GLY A 13 6.41 7.23 10.24
C GLY A 13 7.73 7.99 10.30
N GLU A 14 7.71 9.33 10.22
CA GLU A 14 8.94 10.13 10.21
C GLU A 14 9.74 10.05 11.51
N LEU A 15 9.09 9.71 12.62
CA LEU A 15 9.73 9.56 13.94
C LEU A 15 10.18 8.10 14.21
N ASP A 16 10.26 7.25 13.17
CA ASP A 16 10.81 5.91 13.30
C ASP A 16 12.35 5.95 13.31
N PHE A 17 12.92 5.95 14.53
CA PHE A 17 14.36 5.88 14.74
C PHE A 17 14.94 4.45 14.65
N ARG A 18 14.09 3.42 14.56
CA ARG A 18 14.54 2.03 14.34
C ARG A 18 14.77 1.76 12.87
N VAL A 19 13.89 2.28 12.01
CA VAL A 19 14.00 2.21 10.56
C VAL A 19 13.79 3.63 9.99
N PRO A 20 14.88 4.36 9.67
CA PRO A 20 14.78 5.73 9.20
C PRO A 20 13.93 5.87 7.92
N ILE A 21 13.20 6.99 7.78
CA ILE A 21 12.31 7.30 6.65
C ILE A 21 12.95 7.10 5.27
N GLY A 22 14.26 7.34 5.17
CA GLY A 22 15.02 7.13 3.94
C GLY A 22 14.91 5.70 3.38
N GLN A 23 14.75 4.68 4.23
CA GLN A 23 14.56 3.30 3.79
C GLN A 23 13.25 3.13 3.00
N GLY A 24 12.15 3.69 3.52
CA GLY A 24 10.85 3.68 2.83
C GLY A 24 10.89 4.48 1.52
N GLN A 25 11.51 5.66 1.54
CA GLN A 25 11.68 6.51 0.36
C GLN A 25 12.54 5.85 -0.73
N GLN A 26 13.62 5.15 -0.35
CA GLN A 26 14.47 4.39 -1.27
C GLN A 26 13.69 3.25 -1.94
N LEU A 27 12.88 2.50 -1.18
CA LEU A 27 12.02 1.46 -1.74
C LEU A 27 10.98 2.06 -2.70
N PHE A 28 10.29 3.13 -2.30
CA PHE A 28 9.30 3.80 -3.13
C PHE A 28 9.93 4.30 -4.44
N THR A 29 11.10 4.94 -4.36
CA THR A 29 11.86 5.41 -5.53
C THR A 29 12.25 4.26 -6.45
N ALA A 30 12.71 3.13 -5.89
CA ALA A 30 13.03 1.94 -6.67
C ALA A 30 11.78 1.38 -7.39
N LEU A 31 10.63 1.31 -6.72
CA LEU A 31 9.37 0.85 -7.31
C LEU A 31 8.93 1.77 -8.47
N GLN A 32 8.95 3.09 -8.24
CA GLN A 32 8.61 4.10 -9.25
C GLN A 32 9.53 4.02 -10.47
N THR A 33 10.84 3.87 -10.24
CA THR A 33 11.84 3.73 -11.32
C THR A 33 11.60 2.47 -12.17
N ASN A 34 11.14 1.39 -11.55
CA ASN A 34 10.78 0.15 -12.25
C ASN A 34 9.35 0.15 -12.81
N LYS A 35 8.64 1.28 -12.77
CA LYS A 35 7.25 1.45 -13.23
C LYS A 35 6.27 0.45 -12.58
N VAL A 36 6.58 0.02 -11.36
CA VAL A 36 5.67 -0.81 -10.56
C VAL A 36 4.63 0.11 -9.93
N PRO A 37 3.31 -0.19 -10.04
CA PRO A 37 2.30 0.59 -9.35
C PRO A 37 2.61 0.68 -7.86
N SER A 38 2.82 1.89 -7.36
CA SER A 38 3.15 2.08 -5.95
C SER A 38 2.56 3.37 -5.40
N LYS A 39 2.30 3.35 -4.10
CA LYS A 39 1.83 4.49 -3.30
C LYS A 39 2.65 4.53 -2.01
N MET A 40 2.92 5.73 -1.50
CA MET A 40 3.55 5.92 -0.20
C MET A 40 2.65 6.74 0.71
N ILE A 41 2.50 6.29 1.95
CA ILE A 41 1.91 7.05 3.05
C ILE A 41 3.03 7.43 4.00
N GLN A 42 3.17 8.73 4.28
CA GLN A 42 4.14 9.27 5.21
C GLN A 42 3.39 9.93 6.36
N PHE A 43 3.67 9.49 7.58
CA PHE A 43 3.07 10.04 8.80
C PHE A 43 4.12 10.91 9.53
N PRO A 44 4.02 12.25 9.47
CA PRO A 44 5.04 13.15 10.01
C PRO A 44 5.14 13.10 11.54
N ASP A 45 4.09 12.62 12.21
CA ASP A 45 3.92 12.68 13.65
C ASP A 45 3.76 11.30 14.31
N GLU A 46 4.11 10.24 13.58
CA GLU A 46 4.13 8.83 14.03
C GLU A 46 5.54 8.26 14.02
N GLY A 47 5.76 7.23 14.83
CA GLY A 47 7.02 6.49 14.89
C GLY A 47 6.96 5.15 14.15
N HIS A 48 7.55 4.13 14.76
CA HIS A 48 7.53 2.76 14.22
C HIS A 48 6.14 2.12 14.16
N TRP A 49 5.18 2.67 14.90
CA TRP A 49 3.80 2.23 14.95
C TRP A 49 2.90 3.43 14.63
N ILE A 50 1.76 3.17 14.00
CA ILE A 50 0.74 4.20 13.71
C ILE A 50 -0.31 4.13 14.82
N LEU A 51 -0.23 5.03 15.81
CA LEU A 51 -1.00 4.91 17.05
C LEU A 51 -2.06 6.00 17.24
N LYS A 52 -1.90 7.18 16.61
CA LYS A 52 -2.89 8.25 16.79
C LYS A 52 -4.21 7.81 16.13
N PRO A 53 -5.36 7.95 16.79
CA PRO A 53 -6.63 7.39 16.29
C PRO A 53 -6.98 7.78 14.85
N GLN A 54 -6.75 9.05 14.49
CA GLN A 54 -7.02 9.55 13.14
C GLN A 54 -6.07 8.95 12.09
N ASN A 55 -4.77 8.86 12.43
CA ASN A 55 -3.76 8.27 11.56
C ASN A 55 -3.99 6.77 11.39
N SER A 56 -4.31 6.04 12.46
CA SER A 56 -4.63 4.62 12.39
C SER A 56 -5.86 4.36 11.53
N LYS A 57 -6.92 5.16 11.67
CA LYS A 57 -8.11 5.07 10.81
C LYS A 57 -7.75 5.27 9.34
N PHE A 58 -7.05 6.35 9.02
CA PHE A 58 -6.61 6.64 7.65
C PHE A 58 -5.70 5.53 7.07
N TRP A 59 -4.80 5.00 7.90
CA TRP A 59 -3.94 3.88 7.53
C TRP A 59 -4.76 2.63 7.16
N TYR A 60 -5.70 2.22 8.02
CA TYR A 60 -6.56 1.06 7.76
C TYR A 60 -7.41 1.25 6.49
N GLU A 61 -8.04 2.41 6.32
CA GLU A 61 -8.83 2.73 5.13
C GLU A 61 -7.96 2.62 3.86
N THR A 62 -6.76 3.21 3.87
CA THR A 62 -5.87 3.18 2.70
C THR A 62 -5.34 1.78 2.40
N VAL A 63 -5.03 0.98 3.42
CA VAL A 63 -4.59 -0.42 3.25
C VAL A 63 -5.72 -1.25 2.65
N LEU A 64 -6.94 -1.13 3.17
CA LEU A 64 -8.10 -1.86 2.66
C LEU A 64 -8.42 -1.46 1.22
N ASP A 65 -8.38 -0.18 0.89
CA ASP A 65 -8.58 0.31 -0.47
C ASP A 65 -7.51 -0.21 -1.45
N TRP A 66 -6.25 -0.25 -1.01
CA TRP A 66 -5.16 -0.80 -1.81
C TRP A 66 -5.37 -2.29 -2.10
N LEU A 67 -5.71 -3.07 -1.07
CA LEU A 67 -6.02 -4.49 -1.24
C LEU A 67 -7.24 -4.67 -2.16
N ASN A 68 -8.33 -3.93 -1.93
CA ASN A 68 -9.50 -3.95 -2.80
C ASN A 68 -9.17 -3.63 -4.26
N GLN A 69 -8.21 -2.74 -4.53
CA GLN A 69 -7.81 -2.42 -5.90
C GLN A 69 -7.09 -3.59 -6.59
N TYR A 70 -6.24 -4.32 -5.87
CA TYR A 70 -5.30 -5.26 -6.49
C TYR A 70 -5.54 -6.74 -6.17
N THR A 71 -6.43 -7.07 -5.23
CA THR A 71 -6.72 -8.45 -4.82
C THR A 71 -8.20 -8.82 -4.95
N LYS A 72 -9.02 -7.98 -5.58
CA LYS A 72 -10.42 -8.33 -5.86
C LYS A 72 -10.47 -9.67 -6.61
N PRO A 73 -11.18 -10.69 -6.07
CA PRO A 73 -11.44 -11.89 -6.82
C PRO A 73 -12.18 -11.52 -8.10
N VAL A 74 -11.80 -12.14 -9.22
CA VAL A 74 -12.68 -12.16 -10.39
C VAL A 74 -13.87 -13.03 -9.98
N THR A 75 -14.92 -12.41 -9.43
CA THR A 75 -16.18 -13.08 -9.25
C THR A 75 -16.78 -13.31 -10.63
N ASP A 76 -16.91 -14.58 -11.03
CA ASP A 76 -17.64 -15.02 -12.22
C ASP A 76 -19.12 -14.60 -12.14
N THR A 77 -19.42 -13.34 -12.41
CA THR A 77 -20.79 -12.84 -12.62
C THR A 77 -21.24 -12.99 -14.08
N ALA A 78 -20.68 -13.96 -14.81
CA ALA A 78 -20.98 -14.24 -16.22
C ALA A 78 -21.53 -15.66 -16.48
N LYS A 79 -22.26 -16.27 -15.52
CA LYS A 79 -22.93 -17.57 -15.72
C LYS A 79 -24.30 -17.66 -15.01
N SER A 80 -25.26 -16.82 -15.40
CA SER A 80 -26.68 -17.14 -15.18
C SER A 80 -27.67 -16.49 -16.16
N ALA A 81 -27.22 -15.77 -17.19
CA ALA A 81 -28.11 -15.28 -18.25
C ALA A 81 -28.09 -16.26 -19.43
N GLY A 82 -28.98 -17.26 -19.39
CA GLY A 82 -29.29 -18.09 -20.55
C GLY A 82 -29.34 -19.57 -20.25
N HIS A 83 -30.40 -20.02 -19.59
CA HIS A 83 -30.95 -21.36 -19.78
C HIS A 83 -32.44 -21.18 -20.16
N ASN A 84 -32.71 -21.50 -21.43
CA ASN A 84 -33.96 -21.88 -22.11
C ASN A 84 -35.30 -21.32 -21.61
#